data_AF-A0A9D6NU53-F1
#
_entry.id   AF-A0A9D6NU53-F1
#
_cell.length_a   1.000
_cell.length_b   1.000
_cell.length_c   1.000
_cell.angle_alpha   90.00
_cell.angle_beta   90.00
_cell.angle_gamma   90.00
#
_symmetry.space_group_name_H-M   'P 1'
#
loop_
_entity.id
_entity.type
_entity.pdbx_description
1 polymer ?
#
loop_
_entity_poly.entity_id
_entity_poly.type
_entity_poly.pdbx_seq_one_letter_code
_entity_poly.pdbx_strand_id
1 'polypeptide(L)' 'MTPRGMLALVLHTHLPFIRHPEHPEFLEERWLFEAITETYLPLLERFQRLANDHVPFRLTMSFTPP' A
#
# COMPACT_ATOMS: atom_id res chain seq x y z
N MET A 1 7.65 31.38 -2.10
CA MET A 1 7.79 30.86 -0.72
C MET A 1 9.05 30.04 -0.65
N THR A 2 9.92 30.29 0.33
CA THR A 2 11.14 29.49 0.52
C THR A 2 10.76 28.13 1.09
N PRO A 3 11.22 27.00 0.51
CA PRO A 3 10.95 25.67 1.07
C PRO A 3 11.49 25.57 2.50
N ARG A 4 10.67 25.09 3.45
CA ARG A 4 11.08 24.89 4.86
C ARG A 4 11.90 23.61 5.08
N GLY A 5 12.00 22.76 4.05
CA GLY A 5 12.67 21.47 4.09
C GLY A 5 12.11 20.52 3.05
N MET A 6 12.55 19.26 3.10
CA MET A 6 12.02 18.16 2.28
C MET A 6 11.37 17.13 3.19
N LEU A 7 10.22 16.60 2.79
CA LEU A 7 9.53 15.49 3.44
C LEU A 7 9.63 14.25 2.55
N ALA A 8 10.08 13.14 3.13
CA ALA A 8 10.08 11.84 2.47
C ALA A 8 9.19 10.88 3.27
N LEU A 9 8.00 10.57 2.73
CA LEU A 9 7.14 9.53 3.26
C LEU A 9 7.48 8.21 2.58
N VAL A 10 7.89 7.21 3.35
CA VAL A 10 8.24 5.86 2.87
C VAL A 10 7.31 4.85 3.53
N LEU A 11 6.48 4.19 2.72
CA LEU A 11 5.57 3.15 3.17
C LEU A 11 6.20 1.77 2.88
N HIS A 12 6.40 0.99 3.93
CA HIS A 12 6.89 -0.38 3.82
C HIS A 12 5.72 -1.35 3.83
N THR A 13 5.55 -2.10 2.74
CA THR A 13 4.53 -3.14 2.63
C THR A 13 5.19 -4.50 2.59
N HIS A 14 4.80 -5.34 3.54
CA HIS A 14 5.33 -6.69 3.69
C HIS A 14 4.19 -7.63 4.10
N LEU A 15 4.18 -8.80 3.48
CA LEU A 15 3.35 -9.93 3.87
C LEU A 15 4.19 -11.18 3.58
N PRO A 16 4.26 -12.17 4.48
CA PRO A 16 4.99 -13.41 4.21
C PRO A 16 4.35 -14.19 3.05
N PHE A 17 5.05 -15.20 2.51
CA PHE A 17 4.41 -16.11 1.58
C PHE A 17 3.37 -16.96 2.31
N ILE A 18 2.10 -16.73 1.98
CA ILE A 18 0.91 -17.24 2.67
C ILE A 18 0.02 -18.10 1.77
N ARG A 19 0.41 -18.34 0.51
CA ARG A 19 -0.44 -19.04 -0.46
C ARG A 19 -0.30 -20.54 -0.29
N HIS A 20 -1.37 -21.20 0.14
CA HIS A 20 -1.41 -22.63 0.46
C HIS A 20 -2.54 -23.35 -0.30
N PRO A 21 -2.38 -23.62 -1.61
CA PRO A 21 -3.41 -24.24 -2.44
C PRO A 21 -3.83 -25.65 -2.01
N GLU A 22 -3.02 -26.30 -1.17
CA GLU A 22 -3.30 -27.60 -0.54
C GLU A 22 -4.43 -27.55 0.50
N HIS A 23 -4.75 -26.36 1.02
CA HIS A 23 -5.79 -26.15 2.02
C HIS A 23 -6.94 -25.33 1.42
N PRO A 24 -8.20 -25.81 1.52
CA PRO A 24 -9.35 -25.09 0.98
C PRO A 24 -9.63 -23.77 1.72
N GLU A 25 -9.23 -23.67 2.98
CA GLU A 25 -9.26 -22.45 3.78
C GLU A 25 -7.97 -22.33 4.60
N PHE A 26 -7.32 -21.18 4.53
CA PHE A 26 -6.13 -20.86 5.33
C PHE A 26 -6.28 -19.45 5.91
N LEU A 27 -6.12 -19.31 7.22
CA LEU A 27 -6.46 -18.07 7.93
C LEU A 27 -5.53 -16.93 7.54
N GLU A 28 -4.28 -17.24 7.23
CA GLU A 28 -3.24 -16.29 6.85
C GLU A 28 -3.46 -15.72 5.45
N GLU A 29 -4.19 -16.42 4.56
CA GLU A 29 -4.61 -15.86 3.27
C GLU A 29 -5.54 -14.65 3.44
N ARG A 30 -6.28 -14.61 4.55
CA ARG A 30 -7.13 -13.45 4.89
C ARG A 30 -6.34 -12.18 5.07
N TRP A 31 -5.10 -12.26 5.56
CA TRP A 31 -4.26 -11.06 5.74
C TRP A 31 -4.00 -10.35 4.42
N LEU A 32 -3.82 -11.09 3.32
CA LEU A 32 -3.64 -10.48 2.02
C LEU A 32 -4.92 -9.80 1.55
N PHE A 33 -6.07 -10.43 1.74
CA PHE A 33 -7.35 -9.83 1.38
C PHE A 33 -7.62 -8.57 2.20
N GLU A 34 -7.40 -8.60 3.51
CA GLU A 34 -7.51 -7.46 4.41
C GLU A 34 -6.54 -6.34 4.00
N ALA A 35 -5.28 -6.65 3.70
CA ALA A 35 -4.30 -5.68 3.22
C ALA A 35 -4.73 -5.02 1.90
N ILE A 36 -5.30 -5.78 0.97
CA ILE A 36 -5.83 -5.26 -0.29
C ILE A 36 -7.03 -4.34 -0.03
N THR A 37 -8.04 -4.81 0.71
CA THR A 37 -9.32 -4.12 0.87
C THR A 37 -9.24 -2.93 1.81
N GLU A 38 -8.41 -3.00 2.85
CA GLU A 38 -8.35 -2.00 3.92
C GLU A 38 -7.14 -1.06 3.80
N THR A 39 -6.12 -1.41 3.02
CA THR A 39 -4.92 -0.58 2.85
C THR A 39 -4.63 -0.22 1.40
N TYR A 40 -4.38 -1.19 0.52
CA TYR A 40 -3.85 -0.90 -0.82
C TYR A 40 -4.86 -0.21 -1.73
N LEU A 41 -6.11 -0.70 -1.78
CA LEU A 41 -7.18 -0.06 -2.56
C LEU A 41 -7.54 1.33 -2.02
N PRO A 42 -7.74 1.53 -0.69
CA PRO A 42 -7.95 2.87 -0.15
C PRO A 42 -6.82 3.85 -0.45
N LEU A 43 -5.55 3.42 -0.33
CA LEU A 43 -4.41 4.27 -0.69
C LEU A 43 -4.42 4.65 -2.17
N LEU A 44 -4.66 3.69 -3.06
CA LEU A 44 -4.75 3.93 -4.49
C LEU A 44 -5.86 4.94 -4.83
N GLU A 45 -7.05 4.80 -4.23
CA GLU A 45 -8.15 5.74 -4.41
C GLU A 45 -7.77 7.16 -3.95
N ARG A 46 -7.09 7.29 -2.81
CA ARG A 46 -6.62 8.60 -2.32
C ARG A 46 -5.57 9.21 -3.23
N PHE A 47 -4.63 8.42 -3.74
CA PHE A 47 -3.61 8.92 -4.66
C PHE A 47 -4.22 9.38 -5.98
N GLN A 48 -5.20 8.64 -6.52
CA GLN A 48 -5.95 9.04 -7.71
C GLN A 48 -6.71 10.35 -7.47
N ARG A 49 -7.36 10.50 -6.31
CA ARG A 49 -8.04 11.75 -5.96
C ARG A 49 -7.07 12.93 -5.88
N LEU A 50 -5.93 12.78 -5.21
CA LEU A 50 -4.91 13.83 -5.14
C LEU A 50 -4.38 14.21 -6.52
N ALA A 51 -4.19 13.23 -7.41
CA ALA A 51 -3.77 13.47 -8.78
C ALA A 51 -4.85 14.22 -9.59
N ASN A 52 -6.12 13.80 -9.48
CA ASN A 52 -7.25 14.44 -10.15
C ASN A 52 -7.48 15.89 -9.65
N ASP A 53 -7.30 16.11 -8.36
CA ASP A 53 -7.38 17.43 -7.73
C ASP A 53 -6.12 18.29 -7.97
N HIS A 54 -5.15 17.79 -8.76
CA HIS A 54 -3.88 18.43 -9.07
C HIS A 54 -3.07 18.86 -7.84
N VAL A 55 -3.21 18.12 -6.73
CA VAL A 55 -2.45 18.36 -5.50
C VAL A 55 -1.03 17.83 -5.69
N PRO A 56 0.02 18.66 -5.55
CA PRO A 56 1.39 18.18 -5.68
C PRO A 56 1.77 17.31 -4.46
N PHE A 57 1.95 16.01 -4.67
CA PHE A 57 2.42 15.07 -3.64
C PHE A 57 3.47 14.11 -4.19
N ARG A 58 4.32 13.60 -3.30
CA ARG A 58 5.32 12.56 -3.58
C ARG A 58 5.46 11.65 -2.36
N LEU A 59 5.58 10.35 -2.60
CA LEU A 59 5.88 9.34 -1.59
C LEU A 59 6.54 8.14 -2.26
N THR A 60 7.13 7.27 -1.45
CA THR A 60 7.72 6.01 -1.89
C THR A 60 6.97 4.86 -1.23
N MET A 61 6.63 3.83 -2.00
CA MET A 61 6.14 2.56 -1.47
C MET A 61 7.13 1.45 -1.83
N SER A 62 7.43 0.58 -0.86
CA SER A 62 8.22 -0.65 -1.08
C SER A 62 7.33 -1.86 -0.91
N PHE A 63 7.48 -2.84 -1.79
CA PHE A 63 6.82 -4.15 -1.73
C PHE A 63 7.90 -5.22 -1.60
N THR A 64 7.81 -6.04 -0.55
CA THR A 64 8.76 -7.14 -0.39
C THR A 64 8.54 -8.19 -1.46
N PRO A 65 9.61 -8.81 -1.98
CA PRO A 65 9.48 -10.04 -2.75
C PRO A 65 8.74 -11.13 -1.95
N PRO A 66 8.02 -12.03 -2.63
CA PRO A 66 7.43 -13.22 -2.01
C PRO A 66 8.50 -14.22 -1.56
#